data_AF-A0A969XPV9-F1
#
_entry.id   AF-A0A969XPV9-F1
#
_cell.length_a   1.000
_cell.length_b   1.000
_cell.length_c   1.000
_cell.angle_alpha   90.00
_cell.angle_beta   90.00
_cell.angle_gamma   90.00
#
_symmetry.space_group_name_H-M   'P 1'
#
loop_
_entity.id
_entity.type
_entity.pdbx_description
1 polymer ?
#
loop_
_entity_poly.entity_id
_entity_poly.type
_entity_poly.pdbx_seq_one_letter_code
_entity_poly.pdbx_strand_id
1 'polypeptide(L)' 'MPRAEKSYKLIPADIPPITRAGVYAEIVADFVASDLDTALVELPGRKANSLNVGLRKAVTASGAKVKVAMRGGQIYLQKT' A
#
# COMPACT_ATOMS: atom_id res chain seq x y z
N MET A 1 36.88 -30.00 -11.27
CA MET A 1 35.51 -29.79 -11.80
C MET A 1 35.36 -28.32 -12.15
N PRO A 2 35.38 -27.91 -13.44
CA PRO A 2 35.20 -26.51 -13.79
C PRO A 2 33.73 -26.10 -13.58
N ARG A 3 33.50 -24.99 -12.87
CA ARG A 3 32.18 -24.44 -12.56
C ARG A 3 31.60 -23.85 -13.85
N ALA A 4 30.54 -24.45 -14.39
CA ALA A 4 29.89 -24.02 -15.62
C ALA A 4 29.61 -22.50 -15.62
N GLU A 5 29.98 -21.84 -16.71
CA GLU A 5 29.77 -20.41 -16.90
C GLU A 5 28.27 -20.12 -16.84
N LYS A 6 27.89 -19.24 -15.92
CA LYS A 6 26.48 -18.88 -15.71
C LYS A 6 26.05 -17.97 -16.86
N SER A 7 24.99 -18.34 -17.58
CA SER A 7 24.45 -17.63 -18.75
C SER A 7 23.81 -16.26 -18.47
N TYR A 8 24.09 -15.64 -17.33
CA TYR A 8 23.53 -14.36 -16.94
C TYR A 8 24.62 -13.40 -16.48
N LYS A 9 24.44 -12.12 -16.81
CA LYS A 9 25.31 -11.01 -16.38
C LYS A 9 24.50 -10.08 -15.49
N LEU A 10 25.08 -9.70 -14.35
CA LEU A 10 24.53 -8.66 -13.49
C LEU A 10 25.15 -7.33 -13.95
N ILE A 11 24.31 -6.39 -14.35
CA ILE A 11 24.72 -5.06 -14.79
C ILE A 11 24.37 -4.08 -13.67
N PRO A 12 25.32 -3.30 -13.15
CA PRO A 12 25.03 -2.23 -12.22
C PRO A 12 24.10 -1.20 -12.88
N ALA A 13 22.95 -0.97 -12.27
CA ALA A 13 22.00 0.06 -12.68
C ALA A 13 21.36 0.67 -11.44
N ASP A 14 21.20 1.99 -11.44
CA ASP A 14 20.43 2.68 -10.41
C ASP A 14 18.94 2.39 -10.59
N ILE A 15 18.26 2.16 -9.46
CA ILE A 15 16.82 1.94 -9.44
C ILE A 15 16.14 3.30 -9.69
N PRO A 16 15.34 3.46 -10.76
CA PRO A 16 14.61 4.70 -10.97
C PRO A 16 13.72 4.99 -9.76
N PRO A 17 13.67 6.25 -9.27
CA PRO A 17 12.80 6.59 -8.17
C PRO A 17 11.35 6.30 -8.56
N ILE A 18 10.66 5.52 -7.73
CA ILE A 18 9.23 5.25 -7.92
C ILE A 18 8.49 6.56 -7.66
N THR A 19 7.98 7.19 -8.71
CA THR A 19 7.22 8.45 -8.64
C THR A 19 5.72 8.23 -8.44
N ARG A 20 5.22 7.00 -8.57
CA ARG A 20 3.80 6.70 -8.38
C ARG A 20 3.52 6.46 -6.91
N ALA A 21 2.68 7.31 -6.32
CA ALA A 21 2.00 6.96 -5.09
C ALA A 21 1.27 5.63 -5.33
N GLY A 22 1.54 4.61 -4.52
CA GLY A 22 0.83 3.34 -4.68
C GLY A 22 -0.67 3.54 -4.46
N VAL A 23 -1.51 2.71 -5.08
CA VAL A 23 -2.99 2.76 -4.96
C VAL A 23 -3.50 2.96 -3.51
N TYR A 24 -2.78 2.43 -2.51
CA TYR A 24 -3.12 2.64 -1.11
C TYR A 24 -2.91 4.07 -0.59
N ALA A 25 -1.87 4.75 -1.07
CA ALA A 25 -1.61 6.15 -0.74
C ALA A 25 -2.67 7.06 -1.38
N GLU A 26 -3.11 6.74 -2.60
CA GLU A 26 -4.24 7.43 -3.24
C GLU A 26 -5.52 7.27 -2.42
N ILE A 27 -5.89 6.03 -2.03
CA ILE A 27 -7.07 5.78 -1.18
C ILE A 27 -7.03 6.57 0.14
N VAL A 28 -5.86 6.64 0.78
CA VAL A 28 -5.71 7.40 2.03
C VAL A 28 -5.84 8.90 1.78
N ALA A 29 -5.23 9.42 0.71
CA ALA A 29 -5.35 10.83 0.34
C ALA A 29 -6.80 11.21 0.02
N ASP A 30 -7.51 10.39 -0.74
CA ASP A 30 -8.93 10.59 -1.07
C ASP A 30 -9.80 10.56 0.19
N PHE A 31 -9.53 9.64 1.12
CA PHE A 31 -10.26 9.59 2.40
C PHE A 31 -9.98 10.81 3.28
N VAL A 32 -8.74 11.31 3.31
CA VAL A 32 -8.37 12.51 4.06
C VAL A 32 -9.03 13.76 3.44
N ALA A 33 -9.09 13.84 2.11
CA ALA A 33 -9.73 14.94 1.39
C ALA A 33 -11.28 14.87 1.43
N SER A 34 -11.84 13.69 1.71
CA SER A 34 -13.28 13.50 1.88
C SER A 34 -13.76 14.04 3.23
N ASP A 35 -15.01 14.50 3.33
CA ASP A 35 -15.65 14.92 4.59
C ASP A 35 -16.15 13.75 5.45
N LEU A 36 -15.81 12.50 5.10
CA LEU A 36 -16.25 11.32 5.83
C LEU A 36 -15.46 11.12 7.13
N ASP A 37 -16.15 10.85 8.24
CA ASP A 37 -15.54 10.42 9.51
C ASP A 37 -15.08 8.97 9.46
N THR A 38 -15.80 8.15 8.69
CA THR A 38 -15.52 6.72 8.50
C THR A 38 -15.84 6.31 7.06
N ALA A 39 -15.00 5.47 6.46
CA ALA A 39 -15.24 4.90 5.13
C ALA A 39 -14.88 3.41 5.10
N LEU A 40 -15.72 2.61 4.44
CA LEU A 40 -15.40 1.25 4.05
C LEU A 40 -14.50 1.30 2.81
N VAL A 41 -13.38 0.57 2.81
CA VAL A 41 -12.52 0.43 1.63
C VAL A 41 -12.72 -0.94 1.01
N GLU A 42 -13.31 -0.95 -0.17
CA GLU A 42 -13.42 -2.15 -1.00
C GLU A 42 -12.49 -2.03 -2.20
N LEU A 43 -11.57 -2.99 -2.34
CA LEU A 43 -10.71 -3.11 -3.50
C LEU A 43 -10.93 -4.48 -4.13
N PRO A 44 -11.64 -4.57 -5.26
CA PRO A 44 -11.94 -5.85 -5.89
C PRO A 44 -10.65 -6.59 -6.25
N GLY A 45 -10.64 -7.90 -6.04
CA GLY A 45 -9.48 -8.76 -6.33
C GLY A 45 -8.38 -8.76 -5.28
N ARG A 46 -8.52 -8.02 -4.16
CA ARG A 46 -7.52 -8.02 -3.08
C ARG A 46 -8.06 -8.56 -1.77
N LYS A 47 -7.30 -9.44 -1.13
CA LYS A 47 -7.64 -9.99 0.19
C LYS A 47 -7.62 -8.86 1.23
N ALA A 48 -8.58 -8.86 2.14
CA ALA A 48 -8.71 -7.86 3.20
C ALA A 48 -7.44 -7.70 4.05
N ASN A 49 -6.75 -8.79 4.37
CA ASN A 49 -5.47 -8.74 5.11
C ASN A 49 -4.38 -7.97 4.35
N SER A 50 -4.26 -8.22 3.04
CA SER A 50 -3.30 -7.49 2.19
C SER A 50 -3.67 -6.02 2.07
N LEU A 51 -4.97 -5.71 2.00
CA LEU A 51 -5.48 -4.34 2.01
C LEU A 51 -5.15 -3.63 3.34
N ASN A 52 -5.37 -4.29 4.47
CA ASN A 52 -5.06 -3.77 5.81
C ASN A 52 -3.59 -3.35 5.94
N VAL A 53 -2.68 -4.25 5.54
CA VAL A 53 -1.23 -4.00 5.62
C VAL A 53 -0.83 -2.84 4.70
N GLY A 54 -1.37 -2.81 3.47
CA GLY A 54 -1.09 -1.74 2.51
C GLY A 54 -1.57 -0.37 2.99
N LEU A 55 -2.81 -0.29 3.48
CA LEU A 55 -3.41 0.95 3.99
C LEU A 55 -2.71 1.43 5.26
N ARG A 56 -2.38 0.54 6.20
CA ARG A 56 -1.63 0.93 7.41
C ARG A 56 -0.30 1.57 7.05
N LYS A 57 0.45 0.97 6.12
CA LYS A 57 1.71 1.55 5.64
C LYS A 57 1.50 2.91 4.98
N ALA A 58 0.47 3.04 4.16
CA ALA A 58 0.14 4.30 3.49
C ALA A 58 -0.24 5.41 4.49
N VAL A 59 -1.08 5.10 5.49
CA VAL A 59 -1.44 6.02 6.57
C VAL A 59 -0.21 6.45 7.36
N THR A 60 0.66 5.51 7.76
CA THR A 60 1.90 5.82 8.48
C THR A 60 2.84 6.69 7.65
N ALA A 61 2.98 6.42 6.35
CA ALA A 61 3.81 7.22 5.45
C ALA A 61 3.23 8.62 5.20
N SER A 62 1.91 8.75 5.17
CA SER A 62 1.21 10.03 4.99
C SER A 62 1.25 10.92 6.24
N GLY A 63 1.50 10.36 7.43
CA GLY A 63 1.37 11.08 8.71
C GLY A 63 -0.06 11.53 9.03
N ALA A 64 -1.06 11.00 8.31
CA ALA A 64 -2.46 11.39 8.49
C ALA A 64 -3.01 10.83 9.80
N LYS A 65 -3.88 11.59 10.48
CA LYS A 65 -4.63 11.14 11.67
C LYS A 65 -5.80 10.23 11.27
N VAL A 66 -5.46 9.11 10.62
CA VAL A 66 -6.41 8.11 10.16
C VAL A 66 -6.08 6.78 10.82
N LYS A 67 -7.11 6.04 11.22
CA LYS A 67 -7.00 4.71 11.80
C LYS A 67 -7.57 3.68 10.84
N VAL A 68 -6.82 2.60 10.63
CA VAL A 68 -7.26 1.45 9.84
C VAL A 68 -7.81 0.37 10.77
N ALA A 69 -9.09 0.05 10.65
CA ALA A 69 -9.77 -0.99 11.40
C ALA A 69 -10.23 -2.13 10.48
N MET A 70 -10.20 -3.36 10.97
CA MET A 70 -10.77 -4.52 10.27
C MET A 70 -11.91 -5.09 11.10
N ARG A 71 -13.11 -5.19 10.52
CA ARG A 71 -14.30 -5.76 11.17
C ARG A 71 -15.06 -6.62 10.17
N GLY A 72 -15.42 -7.85 10.56
CA GLY A 72 -16.22 -8.75 9.70
C GLY A 72 -15.57 -9.10 8.35
N GLY A 73 -14.24 -9.09 8.26
CA GLY A 73 -13.53 -9.32 6.99
C GLY A 73 -13.44 -8.10 6.06
N GLN A 74 -14.00 -6.97 6.49
CA GLN A 74 -13.96 -5.69 5.78
C GLN A 74 -12.98 -4.72 6.43
N ILE A 75 -12.49 -3.77 5.63
CA ILE A 75 -11.52 -2.77 6.06
C ILE A 75 -12.17 -1.40 6.08
N TYR A 76 -11.95 -0.68 7.17
CA TYR A 76 -12.49 0.63 7.44
C TYR A 76 -11.36 1.63 7.70
N LEU A 77 -11.51 2.83 7.19
CA LEU A 77 -10.74 4.01 7.55
C LEU A 77 -11.60 4.87 8.48
N GLN A 78 -10.99 5.40 9.53
CA GLN A 78 -11.64 6.26 10.51
C GLN A 78 -10.75 7.46 10.80
N LYS A 79 -11.30 8.68 10.80
CA LYS A 79 -10.57 9.87 11.25
C LYS A 79 -10.42 9.86 12.77
N THR A 80 -9.26 10.31 13.26
CA THR A 80 -8.90 10.39 14.68
C THR A 80 -8.46 11.78 15.08
#